data_AF-A0A1N7QL13-F1
#
_entry.id   AF-A0A1N7QL13-F1
#
_cell.length_a   1.000
_cell.length_b   1.000
_cell.length_c   1.000
_cell.angle_alpha   90.00
_cell.angle_beta   90.00
_cell.angle_gamma   90.00
#
_symmetry.space_group_name_H-M   'P 1'
#
loop_
_entity.id
_entity.type
_entity.pdbx_description
1 polymer ?
#
loop_
_entity_poly.entity_id
_entity_poly.type
_entity_poly.pdbx_seq_one_letter_code
_entity_poly.pdbx_strand_id
1 'polypeptide(L)'
;MCTPNTELQFCTCAEGNINDIKDIYIWSIYRYHGSRESLIRGKVMMPVKDFENRISAEHMTSKLNHGNIFDFDYTPQERDTIHISFNAKNRAEYKYFTLIFRDGVWQEGRNPLFVSIEKNIAKGEVKVLYKEENEFLNHCENLRCQYGIEIPESVKVTCANLKDDSQDPIYSAIKNFKEYKIFYRQEFIEYIVKTYFKIYPDENSDRLQAMIDSAQNKFSILEEKFISETENFAFLNRCFKDLDKNLEKCFFITIPFQNKETHLFINSNLIGRTGFKSNRNNRYFKNKSQKIKFEDFELFKDY
;
A
#
# COMPACT_ATOMS: atom_id res chain seq x y z
N MET A 1 -1.93 -26.27 17.54
CA MET A 1 -1.23 -24.97 17.37
C MET A 1 -0.53 -25.03 16.02
N CYS A 2 -0.77 -24.09 15.11
CA CYS A 2 -0.15 -24.14 13.77
C CYS A 2 1.08 -23.26 13.74
N THR A 3 2.12 -23.73 13.07
CA THR A 3 3.35 -22.98 12.80
C THR A 3 3.07 -21.92 11.73
N PRO A 4 3.44 -20.64 11.93
CA PRO A 4 3.41 -19.64 10.87
C PRO A 4 4.20 -20.11 9.63
N ASN A 5 3.64 -19.94 8.42
CA ASN A 5 4.38 -20.14 7.16
C ASN A 5 5.30 -18.96 6.83
N THR A 6 5.32 -17.94 7.69
CA THR A 6 6.15 -16.75 7.52
C THR A 6 7.15 -16.61 8.66
N GLU A 7 8.33 -16.10 8.32
CA GLU A 7 9.36 -15.65 9.25
C GLU A 7 9.75 -14.20 8.96
N LEU A 8 10.06 -13.45 10.00
CA LEU A 8 10.61 -12.12 9.86
C LEU A 8 12.13 -12.19 9.85
N GLN A 9 12.74 -11.47 8.92
CA GLN A 9 14.18 -11.27 8.86
C GLN A 9 14.49 -9.78 8.75
N PHE A 10 15.51 -9.34 9.46
CA PHE A 10 16.13 -8.03 9.29
C PHE A 10 17.28 -8.15 8.30
N CYS A 11 17.03 -7.80 7.02
CA CYS A 11 18.07 -7.82 5.98
C CYS A 11 18.78 -6.46 5.93
N THR A 12 20.09 -6.44 6.08
CA THR A 12 20.94 -5.28 5.77
C THR A 12 21.03 -5.00 4.27
N CYS A 13 20.66 -5.99 3.45
CA CYS A 13 20.58 -5.86 2.01
C CYS A 13 19.40 -4.97 1.57
N ALA A 14 19.70 -3.83 0.94
CA ALA A 14 18.72 -3.08 0.16
C ALA A 14 19.34 -2.78 -1.21
N GLU A 15 18.62 -3.07 -2.30
CA GLU A 15 19.08 -2.70 -3.64
C GLU A 15 18.96 -1.18 -3.79
N GLY A 16 20.10 -0.50 -3.76
CA GLY A 16 20.15 0.97 -3.79
C GLY A 16 20.00 1.61 -2.40
N ASN A 17 19.66 2.90 -2.38
CA ASN A 17 19.47 3.63 -1.14
C ASN A 17 18.09 3.32 -0.55
N ILE A 18 18.07 2.61 0.58
CA ILE A 18 16.84 2.15 1.25
C ILE A 18 15.84 3.28 1.56
N ASN A 19 16.30 4.52 1.72
CA ASN A 19 15.41 5.66 1.98
C ASN A 19 14.57 6.05 0.75
N ASP A 20 15.03 5.69 -0.44
CA ASP A 20 14.40 6.01 -1.73
C ASP A 20 13.36 4.96 -2.11
N ILE A 21 13.47 3.73 -1.57
CA ILE A 21 12.51 2.64 -1.77
C ILE A 21 11.25 2.91 -0.93
N LYS A 22 10.10 3.08 -1.57
CA LYS A 22 8.83 3.38 -0.90
C LYS A 22 8.01 2.12 -0.65
N ASP A 23 7.09 2.24 0.30
CA ASP A 23 6.11 1.21 0.67
C ASP A 23 6.76 -0.06 1.23
N ILE A 24 7.94 0.08 1.86
CA ILE A 24 8.67 -0.98 2.58
C ILE A 24 8.77 -0.68 4.09
N TYR A 25 9.07 -1.70 4.87
CA TYR A 25 9.39 -1.58 6.29
C TYR A 25 10.88 -1.51 6.50
N ILE A 26 11.34 -0.45 7.15
CA ILE A 26 12.76 -0.20 7.42
C ILE A 26 13.02 -0.41 8.91
N TRP A 27 14.06 -1.15 9.24
CA TRP A 27 14.60 -1.23 10.60
C TRP A 27 15.94 -0.49 10.68
N SER A 28 16.27 0.03 11.85
CA SER A 28 17.56 0.64 12.15
C SER A 28 17.90 0.37 13.61
N ILE A 29 19.11 -0.08 13.88
CA ILE A 29 19.57 -0.37 15.23
C ILE A 29 20.66 0.61 15.66
N TYR A 30 20.56 1.04 16.91
CA TYR A 30 21.38 2.09 17.48
C TYR A 30 22.00 1.65 18.80
N ARG A 31 23.30 1.95 18.95
CA ARG A 31 24.03 1.80 20.20
C ARG A 31 23.89 3.03 21.05
N TYR A 32 23.52 2.85 22.32
CA TYR A 32 23.55 3.94 23.30
C TYR A 32 24.99 4.28 23.70
N HIS A 33 25.36 5.56 23.67
CA HIS A 33 26.69 6.07 24.01
C HIS A 33 26.70 7.12 25.13
N GLY A 34 25.55 7.39 25.75
CA GLY A 34 25.43 8.37 26.82
C GLY A 34 24.31 9.37 26.60
N SER A 35 24.30 10.42 27.40
CA SER A 35 23.30 11.47 27.34
C SER A 35 23.96 12.85 27.28
N ARG A 36 23.27 13.80 26.64
CA ARG A 36 23.63 15.21 26.60
C ARG A 36 22.44 16.07 27.00
N GLU A 37 22.72 17.28 27.44
CA GLU A 37 21.70 18.31 27.54
C GLU A 37 21.17 18.65 26.15
N SER A 38 19.88 19.00 26.08
CA SER A 38 19.22 19.31 24.83
C SER A 38 18.31 20.51 24.98
N LEU A 39 18.50 21.47 24.06
CA LEU A 39 17.62 22.62 23.87
C LEU A 39 16.64 22.39 22.70
N ILE A 40 16.65 21.19 22.10
CA ILE A 40 15.84 20.87 20.93
C ILE A 40 14.37 20.86 21.35
N ARG A 41 13.59 21.72 20.71
CA ARG A 41 12.13 21.72 20.81
C ARG A 41 11.56 21.10 19.55
N GLY A 42 10.68 20.11 19.73
CA GLY A 42 9.98 19.43 18.65
C GLY A 42 8.67 18.81 19.13
N LYS A 43 7.84 18.37 18.19
CA LYS A 43 6.66 17.54 18.50
C LYS A 43 7.07 16.06 18.43
N VAL A 44 6.77 15.33 19.49
CA VAL A 44 6.88 13.87 19.49
C VAL A 44 5.68 13.33 18.72
N MET A 45 5.95 12.51 17.71
CA MET A 45 4.92 11.73 17.04
C MET A 45 4.63 10.49 17.90
N MET A 46 3.38 10.07 17.99
CA MET A 46 3.05 8.86 18.76
C MET A 46 3.43 7.62 17.93
N PRO A 47 4.15 6.64 18.53
CA PRO A 47 4.38 5.37 17.86
C PRO A 47 3.06 4.60 17.72
N VAL A 48 2.98 3.74 16.71
CA VAL A 48 1.92 2.75 16.59
C VAL A 48 2.36 1.46 17.28
N LYS A 49 1.42 0.56 17.61
CA LYS A 49 1.76 -0.76 18.19
C LYS A 49 1.87 -1.86 17.15
N ASP A 50 1.13 -1.70 16.06
CA ASP A 50 0.99 -2.68 15.00
C ASP A 50 0.96 -1.95 13.66
N PHE A 51 1.79 -2.37 12.71
CA PHE A 51 1.68 -1.93 11.32
C PHE A 51 0.73 -2.78 10.49
N GLU A 52 0.06 -3.74 11.12
CA GLU A 52 -0.59 -4.89 10.52
C GLU A 52 0.46 -5.89 9.97
N ASN A 53 0.02 -6.96 9.30
CA ASN A 53 0.90 -7.91 8.60
C ASN A 53 1.90 -8.63 9.50
N ARG A 54 1.56 -8.78 10.78
CA ARG A 54 2.43 -9.36 11.82
C ARG A 54 3.71 -8.57 12.08
N ILE A 55 3.81 -7.35 11.57
CA ILE A 55 4.91 -6.43 11.87
C ILE A 55 4.43 -5.53 13.02
N SER A 56 4.41 -6.12 14.21
CA SER A 56 4.01 -5.46 15.46
C SER A 56 5.14 -5.50 16.48
N ALA A 57 5.07 -4.58 17.46
CA ALA A 57 6.05 -4.53 18.54
C ALA A 57 6.08 -5.85 19.34
N GLU A 58 4.90 -6.45 19.58
CA GLU A 58 4.76 -7.73 20.29
C GLU A 58 5.39 -8.88 19.48
N HIS A 59 5.07 -8.99 18.19
CA HIS A 59 5.59 -10.09 17.38
C HIS A 59 7.11 -10.02 17.22
N MET A 60 7.66 -8.81 17.03
CA MET A 60 9.10 -8.60 16.89
C MET A 60 9.86 -8.85 18.18
N THR A 61 9.37 -8.37 19.33
CA THR A 61 10.03 -8.63 20.62
C THR A 61 10.03 -10.13 20.93
N SER A 62 8.91 -10.82 20.67
CA SER A 62 8.85 -12.27 20.78
C SER A 62 9.94 -12.94 19.92
N LYS A 63 10.07 -12.58 18.64
CA LYS A 63 11.09 -13.17 17.76
C LYS A 63 12.52 -12.88 18.22
N LEU A 64 12.83 -11.61 18.51
CA LEU A 64 14.16 -11.18 18.94
C LEU A 64 14.63 -11.83 20.24
N ASN A 65 13.71 -12.18 21.14
CA ASN A 65 14.03 -12.84 22.41
C ASN A 65 14.17 -14.36 22.30
N HIS A 66 13.71 -14.98 21.21
CA HIS A 66 13.82 -16.42 20.98
C HIS A 66 14.93 -16.80 19.99
N GLY A 67 15.50 -15.85 19.24
CA GLY A 67 16.59 -16.11 18.31
C GLY A 67 17.10 -14.87 17.58
N ASN A 68 18.18 -15.05 16.83
CA ASN A 68 18.73 -14.01 15.97
C ASN A 68 17.91 -13.93 14.66
N ILE A 69 17.29 -12.78 14.40
CA ILE A 69 16.59 -12.50 13.13
C ILE A 69 17.37 -11.53 12.22
N PHE A 70 18.55 -11.09 12.65
CA PHE A 70 19.47 -10.30 11.83
C PHE A 70 20.19 -11.22 10.85
N ASP A 71 20.46 -10.71 9.65
CA ASP A 71 21.29 -11.37 8.64
C ASP A 71 22.81 -11.20 8.88
N PHE A 72 23.20 -10.68 10.05
CA PHE A 72 24.59 -10.50 10.46
C PHE A 72 24.76 -10.85 11.95
N ASP A 73 26.01 -11.06 12.35
CA ASP A 73 26.35 -11.33 13.74
C ASP A 73 26.17 -10.07 14.59
N TYR A 74 25.22 -10.15 15.52
CA TYR A 74 24.87 -9.06 16.39
C TYR A 74 24.58 -9.57 17.80
N THR A 75 25.22 -8.96 18.79
CA THR A 75 24.94 -9.19 20.20
C THR A 75 24.35 -7.90 20.80
N PRO A 76 23.10 -7.94 21.30
CA PRO A 76 22.48 -6.80 21.96
C PRO A 76 23.28 -6.34 23.18
N GLN A 77 23.35 -5.02 23.37
CA GLN A 77 23.86 -4.39 24.58
C GLN A 77 22.74 -3.61 25.27
N GLU A 78 22.89 -3.43 26.59
CA GLU A 78 21.96 -2.69 27.42
C GLU A 78 21.68 -1.31 26.82
N ARG A 79 20.40 -1.00 26.63
CA ARG A 79 19.86 0.23 26.02
C ARG A 79 20.06 0.37 24.52
N ASP A 80 20.51 -0.65 23.80
CA ASP A 80 20.41 -0.62 22.35
C ASP A 80 18.93 -0.48 21.95
N THR A 81 18.68 0.32 20.92
CA THR A 81 17.32 0.61 20.45
C THR A 81 17.18 0.23 18.99
N ILE A 82 16.12 -0.49 18.66
CA ILE A 82 15.69 -0.77 17.29
C ILE A 82 14.53 0.16 16.96
N HIS A 83 14.64 0.89 15.87
CA HIS A 83 13.59 1.71 15.32
C HIS A 83 13.07 1.06 14.04
N ILE A 84 11.76 0.81 13.99
CA ILE A 84 11.08 0.22 12.84
C ILE A 84 10.08 1.25 12.31
N SER A 85 10.07 1.48 11.00
CA SER A 85 9.20 2.44 10.35
C SER A 85 8.74 1.98 8.98
N PHE A 86 7.53 2.37 8.61
CA PHE A 86 7.05 2.24 7.23
C PHE A 86 7.52 3.43 6.39
N ASN A 87 8.28 3.17 5.32
CA ASN A 87 8.77 4.21 4.41
C ASN A 87 7.69 4.64 3.41
N ALA A 88 6.70 5.36 3.92
CA ALA A 88 5.60 5.84 3.12
C ALA A 88 6.03 6.90 2.10
N LYS A 89 5.26 7.01 1.01
CA LYS A 89 5.37 8.10 0.03
C LYS A 89 5.07 9.47 0.66
N ASN A 90 4.16 9.51 1.63
CA ASN A 90 3.69 10.73 2.28
C ASN A 90 3.93 10.71 3.79
N ARG A 91 4.23 11.86 4.38
CA ARG A 91 4.46 11.98 5.84
C ARG A 91 3.23 11.62 6.69
N ALA A 92 2.02 11.82 6.17
CA ALA A 92 0.78 11.49 6.88
C ALA A 92 0.59 9.98 7.09
N GLU A 93 1.24 9.16 6.27
CA GLU A 93 1.19 7.70 6.30
C GLU A 93 2.41 7.10 7.03
N TYR A 94 3.34 7.95 7.48
CA TYR A 94 4.49 7.49 8.25
C TYR A 94 4.01 6.92 9.59
N LYS A 95 4.29 5.63 9.78
CA LYS A 95 4.08 4.93 11.04
C LYS A 95 5.44 4.45 11.53
N TYR A 96 5.66 4.44 12.85
CA TYR A 96 6.86 3.85 13.45
C TYR A 96 6.57 3.21 14.81
N PHE A 97 7.43 2.29 15.24
CA PHE A 97 7.55 1.86 16.63
C PHE A 97 9.02 1.59 16.99
N THR A 98 9.29 1.45 18.29
CA THR A 98 10.65 1.26 18.80
C THR A 98 10.69 0.15 19.83
N LEU A 99 11.78 -0.61 19.81
CA LEU A 99 12.10 -1.64 20.78
C LEU A 99 13.42 -1.26 21.46
N ILE A 100 13.55 -1.58 22.74
CA ILE A 100 14.76 -1.35 23.52
C ILE A 100 15.20 -2.64 24.19
N PHE A 101 16.50 -2.92 24.19
CA PHE A 101 17.09 -4.01 24.94
C PHE A 101 17.34 -3.54 26.37
N ARG A 102 16.67 -4.14 27.34
CA ARG A 102 16.92 -3.90 28.77
C ARG A 102 16.77 -5.17 29.57
N ASP A 103 17.59 -5.30 30.61
CA ASP A 103 17.53 -6.43 31.55
C ASP A 103 17.65 -7.79 30.83
N GLY A 104 18.46 -7.82 29.76
CA GLY A 104 18.72 -9.02 28.98
C GLY A 104 17.65 -9.38 27.94
N VAL A 105 16.61 -8.58 27.76
CA VAL A 105 15.52 -8.85 26.79
C VAL A 105 15.15 -7.62 25.96
N TRP A 106 14.68 -7.85 24.74
CA TRP A 106 14.00 -6.85 23.91
C TRP A 106 12.57 -6.64 24.39
N GLN A 107 12.19 -5.37 24.55
CA GLN A 107 10.83 -4.98 24.93
C GLN A 107 10.43 -3.67 24.23
N GLU A 108 9.13 -3.36 24.21
CA GLU A 108 8.65 -2.08 23.68
C GLU A 108 9.25 -0.93 24.50
N GLY A 109 9.79 0.07 23.80
CA GLY A 109 10.39 1.22 24.46
C GLY A 109 11.47 1.88 23.64
N ARG A 110 12.13 2.86 24.25
CA ARG A 110 13.22 3.63 23.64
C ARG A 110 14.01 4.37 24.69
N ASN A 111 15.21 4.80 24.31
CA ASN A 111 15.93 5.81 25.07
C ASN A 111 15.21 7.17 25.01
N PRO A 112 15.39 8.02 26.05
CA PRO A 112 14.80 9.35 26.08
C PRO A 112 15.13 10.19 24.83
N LEU A 113 14.09 10.76 24.21
CA LEU A 113 14.23 11.62 23.04
C LEU A 113 15.13 12.81 23.32
N PHE A 114 15.84 13.27 22.29
CA PHE A 114 16.63 14.51 22.22
C PHE A 114 17.85 14.61 23.14
N VAL A 115 17.89 13.83 24.22
CA VAL A 115 19.00 13.83 25.20
C VAL A 115 19.92 12.62 25.00
N SER A 116 19.45 11.52 24.46
CA SER A 116 20.28 10.33 24.26
C SER A 116 21.24 10.50 23.09
N ILE A 117 22.49 10.10 23.28
CA ILE A 117 23.51 10.00 22.24
C ILE A 117 23.50 8.57 21.76
N GLU A 118 23.19 8.38 20.48
CA GLU A 118 23.01 7.08 19.86
C GLU A 118 23.83 7.00 18.57
N LYS A 119 24.50 5.88 18.33
CA LYS A 119 25.25 5.63 17.09
C LYS A 119 24.55 4.54 16.28
N ASN A 120 24.22 4.82 15.02
CA ASN A 120 23.68 3.79 14.14
C ASN A 120 24.71 2.67 13.96
N ILE A 121 24.28 1.44 14.19
CA ILE A 121 25.10 0.24 14.01
C ILE A 121 24.83 -0.34 12.62
N ALA A 122 23.55 -0.51 12.31
CA ALA A 122 23.09 -1.09 11.06
C ALA A 122 21.68 -0.58 10.73
N LYS A 123 21.30 -0.76 9.48
CA LYS A 123 20.01 -0.38 8.92
C LYS A 123 19.68 -1.33 7.77
N GLY A 124 18.41 -1.59 7.56
CA GLY A 124 17.97 -2.51 6.54
C GLY A 124 16.47 -2.58 6.37
N GLU A 125 16.03 -3.51 5.53
CA GLU A 125 14.63 -3.81 5.27
C GLU A 125 14.15 -4.93 6.19
N VAL A 126 12.92 -4.82 6.67
CA VAL A 126 12.22 -5.94 7.33
C VAL A 126 11.59 -6.78 6.22
N LYS A 127 12.11 -7.99 6.02
CA LYS A 127 11.58 -8.95 5.05
C LYS A 127 10.68 -9.96 5.74
N VAL A 128 9.57 -10.29 5.08
CA VAL A 128 8.74 -11.44 5.43
C VAL A 128 9.14 -12.57 4.49
N LEU A 129 9.76 -13.61 5.05
CA LEU A 129 10.16 -14.81 4.33
C LEU A 129 9.06 -15.85 4.43
N TYR A 130 8.77 -16.54 3.33
CA TYR A 130 7.81 -17.65 3.31
C TYR A 130 8.59 -18.97 3.38
N LYS A 131 8.21 -19.85 4.31
CA LYS A 131 8.93 -21.11 4.60
C LYS A 131 8.70 -22.17 3.54
N GLU A 132 7.48 -22.22 3.04
CA GLU A 132 7.04 -23.19 2.04
C GLU A 132 6.44 -22.44 0.85
N GLU A 133 6.53 -23.09 -0.31
CA GLU A 133 5.85 -22.64 -1.51
C GLU A 133 4.35 -22.50 -1.22
N ASN A 134 3.78 -21.35 -1.59
CA ASN A 134 2.41 -21.01 -1.25
C ASN A 134 1.62 -20.74 -2.53
N GLU A 135 0.61 -21.58 -2.79
CA GLU A 135 -0.21 -21.50 -4.01
C GLU A 135 -0.84 -20.12 -4.21
N PHE A 136 -1.21 -19.44 -3.12
CA PHE A 136 -1.78 -18.10 -3.20
C PHE A 136 -0.73 -17.05 -3.63
N LEU A 137 0.51 -17.16 -3.16
CA LEU A 137 1.58 -16.28 -3.62
C LEU A 137 1.92 -16.52 -5.09
N ASN A 138 2.00 -17.78 -5.51
CA ASN A 138 2.16 -18.14 -6.92
C ASN A 138 1.04 -17.57 -7.79
N HIS A 139 -0.21 -17.60 -7.29
CA HIS A 139 -1.35 -16.98 -7.95
C HIS A 139 -1.22 -15.45 -8.02
N CYS A 140 -0.75 -14.78 -6.96
CA CYS A 140 -0.49 -13.34 -6.98
C CYS A 140 0.57 -12.98 -8.05
N GLU A 141 1.62 -13.78 -8.18
CA GLU A 141 2.63 -13.60 -9.21
C GLU A 141 2.07 -13.80 -10.63
N ASN A 142 1.19 -14.79 -10.81
CA ASN A 142 0.46 -14.96 -12.07
C ASN A 142 -0.42 -13.75 -12.39
N LEU A 143 -1.12 -13.17 -11.41
CA LEU A 143 -1.92 -11.96 -11.61
C LEU A 143 -1.06 -10.76 -12.04
N ARG A 144 0.12 -10.61 -11.45
CA ARG A 144 1.09 -9.59 -11.85
C ARG A 144 1.55 -9.78 -13.29
N CYS A 145 1.96 -10.99 -13.66
CA CYS A 145 2.46 -11.30 -15.00
C CYS A 145 1.39 -11.20 -16.09
N GLN A 146 0.17 -11.66 -15.82
CA GLN A 146 -0.90 -11.71 -16.82
C GLN A 146 -1.68 -10.40 -16.95
N TYR A 147 -1.90 -9.69 -15.84
CA TYR A 147 -2.79 -8.54 -15.79
C TYR A 147 -2.11 -7.24 -15.34
N GLY A 148 -0.85 -7.28 -14.92
CA GLY A 148 -0.16 -6.14 -14.30
C GLY A 148 -0.65 -5.82 -12.89
N ILE A 149 -1.39 -6.73 -12.25
CA ILE A 149 -1.97 -6.51 -10.91
C ILE A 149 -0.94 -6.86 -9.84
N GLU A 150 -0.51 -5.86 -9.08
CA GLU A 150 0.33 -6.07 -7.91
C GLU A 150 -0.53 -6.15 -6.64
N ILE A 151 -0.60 -7.34 -6.05
CA ILE A 151 -1.27 -7.51 -4.75
C ILE A 151 -0.36 -6.91 -3.66
N PRO A 152 -0.91 -6.05 -2.77
CA PRO A 152 -0.11 -5.46 -1.70
C PRO A 152 0.49 -6.53 -0.78
N GLU A 153 1.73 -6.32 -0.33
CA GLU A 153 2.45 -7.26 0.53
C GLU A 153 1.70 -7.56 1.83
N SER A 154 1.01 -6.55 2.36
CA SER A 154 0.15 -6.68 3.54
C SER A 154 -0.92 -7.77 3.39
N VAL A 155 -1.57 -7.75 2.23
CA VAL A 155 -2.59 -8.73 1.86
C VAL A 155 -1.96 -10.09 1.61
N LYS A 156 -0.80 -10.14 0.93
CA LYS A 156 -0.06 -11.40 0.69
C LYS A 156 0.30 -12.10 2.00
N VAL A 157 0.89 -11.38 2.96
CA VAL A 157 1.27 -11.93 4.27
C VAL A 157 0.06 -12.41 5.04
N THR A 158 -1.02 -11.65 5.05
CA THR A 158 -2.26 -12.03 5.75
C THR A 158 -2.84 -13.32 5.15
N CYS A 159 -3.01 -13.35 3.83
CA CYS A 159 -3.60 -14.46 3.09
C CYS A 159 -2.75 -15.74 3.15
N ALA A 160 -1.42 -15.62 2.99
CA ALA A 160 -0.52 -16.77 2.98
C ALA A 160 -0.38 -17.49 4.34
N ASN A 161 -0.87 -16.88 5.42
CA ASN A 161 -0.88 -17.46 6.76
C ASN A 161 -2.27 -17.91 7.24
N LEU A 162 -3.29 -17.85 6.39
CA LEU A 162 -4.63 -18.39 6.71
C LEU A 162 -4.55 -19.91 6.87
N LYS A 163 -5.40 -20.45 7.76
CA LYS A 163 -5.49 -21.89 8.03
C LYS A 163 -6.62 -22.56 7.24
N ASP A 164 -7.67 -21.80 6.96
CA ASP A 164 -8.81 -22.20 6.17
C ASP A 164 -9.16 -20.99 5.30
N ASP A 165 -8.77 -21.10 4.04
CA ASP A 165 -8.80 -19.98 3.11
C ASP A 165 -10.21 -19.74 2.53
N SER A 166 -11.19 -20.57 2.90
CA SER A 166 -12.56 -20.52 2.38
C SER A 166 -13.43 -19.41 2.99
N GLN A 167 -13.00 -18.82 4.11
CA GLN A 167 -13.81 -17.85 4.86
C GLN A 167 -13.27 -16.41 4.80
N ASP A 168 -12.03 -16.20 4.35
CA ASP A 168 -11.50 -14.84 4.22
C ASP A 168 -11.98 -14.22 2.89
N PRO A 169 -12.70 -13.09 2.94
CA PRO A 169 -13.30 -12.49 1.76
C PRO A 169 -12.25 -11.86 0.82
N ILE A 170 -11.10 -11.40 1.35
CA ILE A 170 -10.00 -10.84 0.55
C ILE A 170 -9.31 -11.98 -0.20
N TYR A 171 -8.93 -13.05 0.50
CA TYR A 171 -8.34 -14.23 -0.11
C TYR A 171 -9.27 -14.77 -1.22
N SER A 172 -10.56 -14.91 -0.91
CA SER A 172 -11.55 -15.42 -1.85
C SER A 172 -11.70 -14.54 -3.09
N ALA A 173 -11.65 -13.21 -2.95
CA ALA A 173 -11.73 -12.28 -4.07
C ALA A 173 -10.50 -12.38 -4.99
N ILE A 174 -9.31 -12.54 -4.42
CA ILE A 174 -8.05 -12.66 -5.18
C ILE A 174 -7.94 -14.04 -5.83
N LYS A 175 -8.21 -15.12 -5.09
CA LYS A 175 -8.15 -16.50 -5.61
C LYS A 175 -9.13 -16.70 -6.76
N ASN A 176 -10.35 -16.20 -6.62
CA ASN A 176 -11.38 -16.31 -7.65
C ASN A 176 -11.41 -15.09 -8.58
N PHE A 177 -10.28 -14.40 -8.73
CA PHE A 177 -10.17 -13.21 -9.56
C PHE A 177 -10.66 -13.50 -10.99
N LYS A 178 -11.56 -12.64 -11.49
CA LYS A 178 -12.10 -12.70 -12.86
C LYS A 178 -11.79 -11.43 -13.64
N GLU A 179 -11.97 -10.30 -12.98
CA GLU A 179 -11.79 -8.97 -13.55
C GLU A 179 -11.41 -8.00 -12.44
N TYR A 180 -10.61 -6.98 -12.78
CA TYR A 180 -10.50 -5.78 -11.96
C TYR A 180 -11.45 -4.71 -12.51
N LYS A 181 -11.78 -3.75 -11.66
CA LYS A 181 -12.53 -2.57 -12.06
C LYS A 181 -11.70 -1.32 -11.84
N ILE A 182 -11.74 -0.42 -12.81
CA ILE A 182 -11.17 0.92 -12.71
C ILE A 182 -12.27 1.91 -12.32
N PHE A 183 -11.95 2.90 -11.52
CA PHE A 183 -12.85 3.99 -11.17
C PHE A 183 -12.11 5.28 -11.40
N TYR A 184 -12.71 6.17 -12.19
CA TYR A 184 -12.06 7.42 -12.55
C TYR A 184 -11.94 8.32 -11.32
N ARG A 185 -10.73 8.84 -11.09
CA ARG A 185 -10.53 9.91 -10.13
C ARG A 185 -11.08 11.22 -10.67
N GLN A 186 -11.49 12.09 -9.74
CA GLN A 186 -12.05 13.38 -10.10
C GLN A 186 -11.08 14.19 -10.96
N GLU A 187 -9.79 14.19 -10.62
CA GLU A 187 -8.73 14.89 -11.34
C GLU A 187 -8.66 14.47 -12.82
N PHE A 188 -8.85 13.19 -13.10
CA PHE A 188 -8.87 12.68 -14.47
C PHE A 188 -10.10 13.12 -15.24
N ILE A 189 -11.28 13.00 -14.62
CA ILE A 189 -12.55 13.45 -15.21
C ILE A 189 -12.47 14.96 -15.50
N GLU A 190 -11.93 15.74 -14.58
CA GLU A 190 -11.73 17.18 -14.78
C GLU A 190 -10.84 17.48 -15.98
N TYR A 191 -9.72 16.77 -16.11
CA TYR A 191 -8.79 16.94 -17.22
C TYR A 191 -9.42 16.55 -18.56
N ILE A 192 -10.09 15.39 -18.62
CA ILE A 192 -10.83 14.89 -19.78
C ILE A 192 -11.86 15.92 -20.24
N VAL A 193 -12.69 16.41 -19.32
CA VAL A 193 -13.79 17.35 -19.63
C VAL A 193 -13.24 18.67 -20.15
N LYS A 194 -12.24 19.25 -19.47
CA LYS A 194 -11.59 20.50 -19.90
C LYS A 194 -10.97 20.34 -21.29
N THR A 195 -10.31 19.21 -21.56
CA THR A 195 -9.65 18.94 -22.83
C THR A 195 -10.65 18.69 -23.96
N TYR A 196 -11.72 17.93 -23.69
CA TYR A 196 -12.75 17.61 -24.69
C TYR A 196 -13.44 18.89 -25.18
N PHE A 197 -13.96 19.71 -24.27
CA PHE A 197 -14.68 20.94 -24.63
C PHE A 197 -13.77 22.08 -25.08
N LYS A 198 -12.45 21.97 -24.92
CA LYS A 198 -11.51 22.85 -25.62
C LYS A 198 -11.46 22.54 -27.12
N ILE A 199 -11.66 21.28 -27.50
CA ILE A 199 -11.63 20.83 -28.90
C ILE A 199 -13.03 20.94 -29.53
N TYR A 200 -14.07 20.63 -28.76
CA TYR A 200 -15.47 20.62 -29.19
C TYR A 200 -16.30 21.57 -28.32
N PRO A 201 -16.14 22.90 -28.43
CA PRO A 201 -16.75 23.86 -27.52
C PRO A 201 -18.28 23.90 -27.56
N ASP A 202 -18.88 23.54 -28.71
CA ASP A 202 -20.33 23.61 -28.94
C ASP A 202 -21.06 22.28 -28.72
N GLU A 203 -20.34 21.19 -28.43
CA GLU A 203 -20.97 19.89 -28.14
C GLU A 203 -21.57 19.86 -26.72
N ASN A 204 -22.54 18.96 -26.51
CA ASN A 204 -23.06 18.63 -25.18
C ASN A 204 -22.23 17.51 -24.52
N SER A 205 -22.53 17.19 -23.27
CA SER A 205 -21.81 16.16 -22.51
C SER A 205 -22.16 14.72 -22.87
N ASP A 206 -23.18 14.47 -23.70
CA ASP A 206 -23.71 13.11 -23.88
C ASP A 206 -22.72 12.21 -24.60
N ARG A 207 -22.06 12.73 -25.65
CA ARG A 207 -21.05 11.98 -26.39
C ARG A 207 -19.83 11.65 -25.54
N LEU A 208 -19.39 12.61 -24.72
CA LEU A 208 -18.29 12.40 -23.80
C LEU A 208 -18.67 11.40 -22.70
N GLN A 209 -19.88 11.50 -22.14
CA GLN A 209 -20.39 10.57 -21.14
C GLN A 209 -20.43 9.15 -21.70
N ALA A 210 -20.98 8.95 -22.90
CA ALA A 210 -21.04 7.64 -23.56
C ALA A 210 -19.65 7.04 -23.80
N MET A 211 -18.64 7.87 -24.15
CA MET A 211 -17.26 7.43 -24.30
C MET A 211 -16.62 7.02 -22.95
N ILE A 212 -16.89 7.76 -21.87
CA ILE A 212 -16.40 7.43 -20.53
C ILE A 212 -17.03 6.13 -20.02
N ASP A 213 -18.35 5.99 -20.22
CA ASP A 213 -19.14 4.84 -19.79
C ASP A 213 -18.75 3.56 -20.57
N SER A 214 -18.51 3.66 -21.88
CA SER A 214 -18.05 2.52 -22.70
C SER A 214 -16.61 2.11 -22.37
N ALA A 215 -15.75 3.07 -22.03
CA ALA A 215 -14.37 2.80 -21.61
C ALA A 215 -14.26 2.14 -20.22
N GLN A 216 -15.36 2.05 -19.48
CA GLN A 216 -15.40 1.42 -18.16
C GLN A 216 -14.89 -0.03 -18.24
N ASN A 217 -13.88 -0.35 -17.44
CA ASN A 217 -13.19 -1.66 -17.43
C ASN A 217 -12.49 -2.05 -18.75
N LYS A 218 -12.19 -1.09 -19.64
CA LYS A 218 -11.43 -1.31 -20.88
C LYS A 218 -9.97 -0.86 -20.78
N PHE A 219 -9.54 -0.36 -19.63
CA PHE A 219 -8.14 0.00 -19.40
C PHE A 219 -7.33 -1.24 -19.05
N SER A 220 -6.26 -1.50 -19.81
CA SER A 220 -5.28 -2.53 -19.51
C SER A 220 -4.13 -1.92 -18.70
N ILE A 221 -3.90 -2.44 -17.49
CA ILE A 221 -2.77 -2.04 -16.64
C ILE A 221 -1.44 -2.41 -17.30
N LEU A 222 -1.35 -3.64 -17.85
CA LEU A 222 -0.14 -4.15 -18.50
C LEU A 222 0.27 -3.30 -19.71
N GLU A 223 -0.70 -2.85 -20.50
CA GLU A 223 -0.47 -2.06 -21.72
C GLU A 223 -0.55 -0.55 -21.48
N GLU A 224 -0.90 -0.14 -20.26
CA GLU A 224 -1.09 1.25 -19.82
C GLU A 224 -1.99 2.08 -20.75
N LYS A 225 -3.09 1.49 -21.25
CA LYS A 225 -4.02 2.14 -22.19
C LYS A 225 -5.40 1.50 -22.20
N PHE A 226 -6.41 2.25 -22.62
CA PHE A 226 -7.73 1.75 -23.00
C PHE A 226 -7.64 0.96 -24.32
N ILE A 227 -8.19 -0.25 -24.32
CA ILE A 227 -8.16 -1.19 -25.43
C ILE A 227 -9.59 -1.71 -25.68
N SER A 228 -10.02 -1.68 -26.94
CA SER A 228 -11.25 -2.30 -27.41
C SER A 228 -11.10 -2.70 -28.87
N GLU A 229 -11.74 -3.80 -29.25
CA GLU A 229 -11.82 -4.24 -30.65
C GLU A 229 -12.86 -3.43 -31.44
N THR A 230 -13.87 -2.89 -30.76
CA THR A 230 -15.05 -2.27 -31.38
C THR A 230 -15.11 -0.76 -31.22
N GLU A 231 -14.36 -0.20 -30.27
CA GLU A 231 -14.46 1.22 -29.88
C GLU A 231 -13.10 1.91 -29.93
N ASN A 232 -13.10 3.19 -30.31
CA ASN A 232 -11.88 3.98 -30.40
C ASN A 232 -11.71 4.85 -29.14
N PHE A 233 -10.73 4.51 -28.31
CA PHE A 233 -10.38 5.26 -27.10
C PHE A 233 -9.13 6.14 -27.26
N ALA A 234 -8.74 6.52 -28.48
CA ALA A 234 -7.56 7.36 -28.73
C ALA A 234 -7.59 8.68 -27.94
N PHE A 235 -8.77 9.28 -27.77
CA PHE A 235 -8.93 10.50 -26.97
C PHE A 235 -8.58 10.28 -25.50
N LEU A 236 -9.12 9.24 -24.86
CA LEU A 236 -8.86 8.91 -23.46
C LEU A 236 -7.40 8.49 -23.26
N ASN A 237 -6.85 7.71 -24.19
CA ASN A 237 -5.43 7.32 -24.20
C ASN A 237 -4.49 8.52 -24.28
N ARG A 238 -4.83 9.51 -25.11
CA ARG A 238 -4.08 10.77 -25.16
C ARG A 238 -4.17 11.52 -23.81
N CYS A 239 -5.37 11.62 -23.23
CA CYS A 239 -5.54 12.30 -21.95
C CYS A 239 -4.74 11.62 -20.82
N PHE A 240 -4.70 10.28 -20.80
CA PHE A 240 -3.87 9.53 -19.86
C PHE A 240 -2.38 9.79 -20.07
N LYS A 241 -1.93 9.84 -21.33
CA LYS A 241 -0.54 10.17 -21.68
C LYS A 241 -0.14 11.59 -21.26
N ASP A 242 -1.02 12.57 -21.44
CA ASP A 242 -0.78 13.97 -21.06
C ASP A 242 -0.63 14.14 -19.53
N LEU A 243 -1.12 13.18 -18.74
CA LEU A 243 -0.96 13.12 -17.29
C LEU A 243 0.22 12.23 -16.88
N ASP A 244 1.22 12.13 -17.76
CA ASP A 244 2.45 11.35 -17.57
C ASP A 244 2.18 9.86 -17.27
N LYS A 245 1.07 9.32 -17.78
CA LYS A 245 0.61 7.95 -17.48
C LYS A 245 0.48 7.64 -15.99
N ASN A 246 0.21 8.65 -15.17
CA ASN A 246 0.15 8.50 -13.73
C ASN A 246 -1.16 7.81 -13.31
N LEU A 247 -1.12 6.49 -13.06
CA LEU A 247 -2.27 5.70 -12.62
C LEU A 247 -2.92 6.29 -11.36
N GLU A 248 -2.12 6.80 -10.42
CA GLU A 248 -2.60 7.35 -9.15
C GLU A 248 -3.37 8.66 -9.27
N LYS A 249 -3.10 9.44 -10.32
CA LYS A 249 -3.90 10.62 -10.64
C LYS A 249 -5.15 10.26 -11.42
N CYS A 250 -5.13 9.12 -12.11
CA CYS A 250 -6.16 8.79 -13.09
C CYS A 250 -7.26 7.89 -12.53
N PHE A 251 -6.89 6.87 -11.76
CA PHE A 251 -7.78 5.77 -11.42
C PHE A 251 -7.61 5.31 -9.97
N PHE A 252 -8.71 4.80 -9.41
CA PHE A 252 -8.66 3.71 -8.46
C PHE A 252 -8.82 2.40 -9.22
N ILE A 253 -8.01 1.40 -8.88
CA ILE A 253 -8.02 0.07 -9.45
C ILE A 253 -8.37 -0.87 -8.30
N THR A 254 -9.36 -1.72 -8.55
CA THR A 254 -9.94 -2.56 -7.49
C THR A 254 -10.24 -3.97 -7.95
N ILE A 255 -10.19 -4.90 -7.01
CA ILE A 255 -10.72 -6.25 -7.19
C ILE A 255 -12.09 -6.32 -6.49
N PRO A 256 -13.19 -6.57 -7.24
CA PRO A 256 -14.52 -6.69 -6.66
C PRO A 256 -14.68 -8.02 -5.91
N PHE A 257 -15.44 -7.98 -4.82
CA PHE A 257 -15.79 -9.17 -4.04
C PHE A 257 -17.02 -9.85 -4.67
N GLN A 258 -17.44 -11.00 -4.13
CA GLN A 258 -18.58 -11.75 -4.65
C GLN A 258 -19.88 -10.93 -4.71
N ASN A 259 -20.11 -10.01 -3.76
CA ASN A 259 -21.27 -9.12 -3.75
C ASN A 259 -21.18 -7.97 -4.78
N LYS A 260 -20.03 -7.79 -5.45
CA LYS A 260 -19.69 -6.72 -6.41
C LYS A 260 -19.85 -5.28 -5.92
N GLU A 261 -20.33 -5.06 -4.71
CA GLU A 261 -20.41 -3.75 -4.06
C GLU A 261 -19.19 -3.48 -3.19
N THR A 262 -18.52 -4.52 -2.69
CA THR A 262 -17.28 -4.41 -1.91
C THR A 262 -16.06 -4.60 -2.82
N HIS A 263 -15.02 -3.82 -2.57
CA HIS A 263 -13.84 -3.71 -3.40
C HIS A 263 -12.57 -3.70 -2.55
N LEU A 264 -11.55 -4.46 -2.96
CA LEU A 264 -10.18 -4.31 -2.48
C LEU A 264 -9.44 -3.33 -3.38
N PHE A 265 -8.85 -2.29 -2.81
CA PHE A 265 -8.00 -1.36 -3.54
C PHE A 265 -6.62 -1.96 -3.77
N ILE A 266 -6.16 -1.97 -5.02
CA ILE A 266 -4.85 -2.50 -5.41
C ILE A 266 -3.86 -1.43 -5.87
N ASN A 267 -4.33 -0.20 -6.05
CA ASN A 267 -3.47 0.98 -6.18
C ASN A 267 -3.95 2.08 -5.22
N SER A 268 -3.17 3.14 -5.09
CA SER A 268 -3.38 4.34 -4.26
C SER A 268 -2.99 4.31 -2.80
N ASN A 269 -3.18 5.46 -2.15
CA ASN A 269 -3.11 5.60 -0.70
C ASN A 269 -4.12 4.71 0.05
N LEU A 270 -5.10 4.13 -0.67
CA LEU A 270 -6.06 3.16 -0.15
C LEU A 270 -5.61 1.70 -0.36
N ILE A 271 -4.42 1.46 -0.92
CA ILE A 271 -3.91 0.12 -1.24
C ILE A 271 -4.05 -0.86 -0.05
N GLY A 272 -4.56 -2.06 -0.34
CA GLY A 272 -4.81 -3.10 0.66
C GLY A 272 -6.07 -2.90 1.52
N ARG A 273 -6.71 -1.73 1.46
CA ARG A 273 -7.97 -1.48 2.18
C ARG A 273 -9.16 -2.00 1.40
N THR A 274 -10.26 -2.19 2.11
CA THR A 274 -11.57 -2.47 1.52
C THR A 274 -12.46 -1.23 1.56
N GLY A 275 -13.28 -1.07 0.53
CA GLY A 275 -14.34 -0.06 0.49
C GLY A 275 -15.57 -0.65 -0.17
N PHE A 276 -16.68 0.08 -0.09
CA PHE A 276 -17.89 -0.27 -0.81
C PHE A 276 -18.29 0.86 -1.77
N LYS A 277 -18.81 0.47 -2.92
CA LYS A 277 -19.35 1.40 -3.91
C LYS A 277 -20.59 2.06 -3.31
N SER A 278 -20.57 3.38 -3.14
CA SER A 278 -21.69 4.09 -2.53
C SER A 278 -22.90 4.13 -3.47
N ASN A 279 -24.02 3.57 -3.04
CA ASN A 279 -25.29 3.65 -3.77
C ASN A 279 -25.91 5.07 -3.75
N ARG A 280 -25.38 5.99 -2.93
CA ARG A 280 -26.00 7.30 -2.68
C ARG A 280 -25.44 8.45 -3.50
N ASN A 281 -24.25 8.35 -4.08
CA ASN A 281 -23.64 9.45 -4.82
C ASN A 281 -22.93 8.97 -6.09
N ASN A 282 -23.63 9.02 -7.21
CA ASN A 282 -22.92 9.27 -8.46
C ASN A 282 -22.29 10.66 -8.35
N ARG A 283 -20.96 10.75 -8.24
CA ARG A 283 -20.30 12.06 -8.25
C ARG A 283 -20.50 12.68 -9.61
N TYR A 284 -20.60 14.01 -9.60
CA TYR A 284 -20.71 14.78 -10.83
C TYR A 284 -19.61 15.81 -10.86
N PHE A 285 -18.86 15.82 -11.94
CA PHE A 285 -18.10 17.00 -12.31
C PHE A 285 -19.02 17.96 -13.08
N LYS A 286 -19.01 19.24 -12.72
CA LYS A 286 -19.81 20.28 -13.38
C LYS A 286 -18.95 21.48 -13.77
N ASN A 287 -19.10 21.97 -15.00
CA ASN A 287 -18.50 23.23 -15.44
C ASN A 287 -19.42 23.98 -16.41
N LYS A 288 -19.73 25.25 -16.10
CA LYS A 288 -20.68 26.15 -16.79
C LYS A 288 -22.06 25.53 -17.05
N SER A 289 -22.16 24.63 -18.03
CA SER A 289 -23.36 23.90 -18.47
C SER A 289 -23.19 22.38 -18.58
N GLN A 290 -21.96 21.87 -18.46
CA GLN A 290 -21.62 20.47 -18.70
C GLN A 290 -21.62 19.68 -17.39
N LYS A 291 -22.14 18.45 -17.41
CA LYS A 291 -22.24 17.57 -16.23
C LYS A 291 -21.80 16.16 -16.61
N ILE A 292 -20.66 15.72 -16.09
CA ILE A 292 -20.18 14.34 -16.25
C ILE A 292 -20.36 13.57 -14.95
N LYS A 293 -20.97 12.39 -15.06
CA LYS A 293 -21.18 11.45 -13.99
C LYS A 293 -20.00 10.47 -13.90
N PHE A 294 -19.56 10.19 -12.69
CA PHE A 294 -18.60 9.11 -12.42
C PHE A 294 -18.87 8.47 -11.05
N GLU A 295 -18.30 7.28 -10.85
CA GLU A 295 -18.49 6.46 -9.66
C GLU A 295 -17.42 6.75 -8.60
N ASP A 296 -17.79 6.59 -7.32
CA ASP A 296 -16.90 6.82 -6.18
C ASP A 296 -17.18 5.80 -5.04
N PHE A 297 -16.33 5.81 -4.02
CA PHE A 297 -16.36 4.86 -2.92
C PHE A 297 -16.60 5.52 -1.55
N GLU A 298 -17.17 4.73 -0.66
CA GLU A 298 -17.08 4.96 0.78
C GLU A 298 -16.17 3.88 1.38
N LEU A 299 -15.22 4.31 2.20
CA LEU A 299 -14.36 3.40 2.95
C LEU A 299 -15.17 2.77 4.09
N PHE A 300 -14.88 1.51 4.41
CA PHE A 300 -15.28 0.99 5.71
C PHE A 300 -14.67 1.90 6.76
N LYS A 301 -15.49 2.44 7.68
CA LYS A 301 -14.94 3.09 8.87
C LYS A 301 -14.26 1.97 9.65
N ASP A 302 -12.93 2.02 9.68
CA ASP A 302 -12.07 1.02 10.33
C ASP A 302 -12.67 0.59 11.69
N TYR A 303 -12.67 -0.72 11.94
CA TYR A 303 -12.80 -1.32 13.28
C TYR A 303 -11.44 -1.31 13.98
#